data_AF-A0A061NMD9-F1
#
_entry.id   AF-A0A061NMD9-F1
#
_cell.length_a   1.000
_cell.length_b   1.000
_cell.length_c   1.000
_cell.angle_alpha   90.00
_cell.angle_beta   90.00
_cell.angle_gamma   90.00
#
_symmetry.space_group_name_H-M   'P 1'
#
loop_
_entity.id
_entity.type
_entity.pdbx_description
1 polymer ?
#
loop_
_entity_poly.entity_id
_entity_poly.type
_entity_poly.pdbx_seq_one_letter_code
_entity_poly.pdbx_strand_id
1 'polypeptide(L)'
;MYIDAMQMFMAENAAIWVTGSWALTDLAGEPIDFTMNMFQAPMAEGEDTRWVSMNGGAAIGINQDSEHVEEAKLFLDWLVSEDAQGLLADLLPGQFPVGDVPVDELEDPVNQKWLEAGGSADENYAVGVGFDVFNSGEPAMSTLHIENIGPLLQGDITPEEAAERMQEGLSSWYEPMQ
;
A
#
# COMPACT_ATOMS: atom_id res chain seq x y z
N MET A 1 12.17 -2.94 -11.75
CA MET A 1 10.73 -2.77 -11.48
C MET A 1 10.31 -3.73 -10.35
N TYR A 2 9.07 -3.65 -9.85
CA TYR A 2 8.59 -4.45 -8.70
C TYR A 2 8.95 -5.95 -8.79
N ILE A 3 8.65 -6.58 -9.93
CA ILE A 3 8.92 -8.00 -10.16
C ILE A 3 10.42 -8.32 -10.16
N ASP A 4 11.27 -7.46 -10.73
CA ASP A 4 12.72 -7.69 -10.72
C ASP A 4 13.26 -7.66 -9.28
N ALA A 5 12.78 -6.73 -8.44
CA ALA A 5 13.19 -6.64 -7.05
C ALA A 5 12.74 -7.87 -6.24
N MET A 6 11.52 -8.35 -6.47
CA MET A 6 11.03 -9.62 -5.90
C MET A 6 11.93 -10.79 -6.31
N GLN A 7 12.26 -10.90 -7.60
CA GLN A 7 13.11 -11.98 -8.11
C GLN A 7 14.54 -11.91 -7.53
N MET A 8 15.11 -10.72 -7.37
CA MET A 8 16.42 -10.56 -6.72
C MET A 8 16.39 -11.01 -5.26
N PHE A 9 15.32 -10.71 -4.53
CA PHE A 9 15.14 -11.14 -3.15
C PHE A 9 14.96 -12.66 -3.04
N MET A 10 14.07 -13.23 -3.85
CA MET A 10 13.81 -14.68 -3.87
C MET A 10 15.01 -15.52 -4.32
N ALA A 11 15.87 -14.95 -5.17
CA ALA A 11 17.13 -15.57 -5.58
C ALA A 11 18.28 -15.32 -4.59
N GLU A 12 18.00 -14.78 -3.40
CA GLU A 12 18.97 -14.41 -2.36
C GLU A 12 20.08 -13.42 -2.83
N ASN A 13 19.86 -12.72 -3.94
CA ASN A 13 20.77 -11.71 -4.48
C ASN A 13 20.56 -10.32 -3.85
N ALA A 14 19.45 -10.12 -3.13
CA ALA A 14 19.17 -8.93 -2.34
C ALA A 14 18.69 -9.34 -0.94
N ALA A 15 19.34 -8.82 0.11
CA ALA A 15 18.97 -9.12 1.49
C ALA A 15 17.72 -8.36 1.98
N ILE A 16 17.35 -7.28 1.28
CA ILE A 16 16.21 -6.41 1.63
C ILE A 16 15.40 -6.16 0.36
N TRP A 17 14.09 -6.34 0.47
CA TRP A 17 13.12 -5.97 -0.55
C TRP A 17 12.17 -4.90 -0.02
N VAL A 18 12.20 -3.72 -0.62
CA VAL A 18 11.27 -2.63 -0.29
C VAL A 18 9.95 -2.90 -0.99
N THR A 19 8.92 -3.25 -0.22
CA THR A 19 7.59 -3.61 -0.70
C THR A 19 6.54 -3.22 0.35
N GLY A 20 5.26 -3.42 0.04
CA GLY A 20 4.17 -3.39 1.02
C GLY A 20 3.71 -4.79 1.42
N SER A 21 2.73 -4.83 2.32
CA SER A 21 2.26 -6.05 2.97
C SER A 21 1.70 -7.09 2.01
N TRP A 22 1.08 -6.67 0.90
CA TRP A 22 0.56 -7.55 -0.15
C TRP A 22 1.58 -8.55 -0.70
N ALA A 23 2.88 -8.26 -0.57
CA ALA A 23 3.94 -9.19 -0.95
C ALA A 23 3.87 -10.53 -0.20
N LEU A 24 3.31 -10.59 1.01
CA LEU A 24 3.10 -11.87 1.69
C LEU A 24 2.11 -12.75 0.91
N THR A 25 1.07 -12.14 0.31
CA THR A 25 0.16 -12.85 -0.58
C THR A 25 0.87 -13.33 -1.84
N ASP A 26 1.70 -12.47 -2.45
CA ASP A 26 2.47 -12.82 -3.67
C ASP A 26 3.45 -13.98 -3.43
N LEU A 27 3.98 -14.09 -2.20
CA LEU A 27 4.94 -15.11 -1.79
C LEU A 27 4.30 -16.40 -1.25
N ALA A 28 3.01 -16.40 -0.90
CA ALA A 28 2.37 -17.51 -0.17
C ALA A 28 2.41 -18.87 -0.91
N GLY A 29 2.62 -18.88 -2.23
CA GLY A 29 2.74 -20.07 -3.05
C GLY A 29 4.17 -20.46 -3.44
N GLU A 30 5.17 -19.66 -3.08
CA GLU A 30 6.55 -19.84 -3.53
C GLU A 30 7.35 -20.72 -2.55
N PRO A 31 8.24 -21.60 -3.06
CA PRO A 31 9.12 -22.39 -2.21
C PRO A 31 10.23 -21.50 -1.63
N ILE A 32 10.00 -20.97 -0.43
CA ILE A 32 10.99 -20.18 0.33
C ILE A 32 11.74 -21.12 1.28
N ASP A 33 13.06 -21.23 1.12
CA ASP A 33 13.94 -22.06 1.96
C ASP A 33 14.81 -21.23 2.94
N PHE A 34 14.59 -19.92 2.99
CA PHE A 34 15.23 -18.99 3.92
C PHE A 34 14.24 -18.38 4.93
N THR A 35 14.75 -17.89 6.05
CA THR A 35 13.93 -17.18 7.04
C THR A 35 13.64 -15.76 6.57
N MET A 36 12.37 -15.42 6.40
CA MET A 36 11.92 -14.06 6.06
C MET A 36 11.47 -13.30 7.32
N ASN A 37 11.64 -11.98 7.30
CA ASN A 37 11.14 -11.06 8.32
C ASN A 37 10.89 -9.69 7.68
N MET A 38 10.23 -8.77 8.38
CA MET A 38 10.27 -7.35 8.03
C MET A 38 10.75 -6.47 9.15
N PHE A 39 11.05 -5.24 8.74
CA PHE A 39 11.24 -4.08 9.58
C PHE A 39 10.70 -2.86 8.82
N GLN A 40 10.25 -1.84 9.55
CA GLN A 40 9.76 -0.62 8.91
C GLN A 40 10.92 0.21 8.35
N ALA A 41 10.61 1.09 7.39
CA ALA A 41 11.59 2.01 6.82
C ALA A 41 12.29 2.86 7.92
N PRO A 42 13.59 3.17 7.75
CA PRO A 42 14.30 4.05 8.67
C PRO A 42 13.67 5.45 8.69
N MET A 43 13.74 6.13 9.82
CA MET A 43 13.35 7.54 9.91
C MET A 43 14.39 8.40 9.19
N ALA A 44 13.96 9.52 8.62
CA ALA A 44 14.90 10.49 8.09
C ALA A 44 15.71 11.12 9.23
N GLU A 45 16.91 11.61 8.93
CA GLU A 45 17.77 12.21 9.95
C GLU A 45 17.09 13.45 10.55
N GLY A 46 16.94 13.45 11.88
CA GLY A 46 16.29 14.55 12.62
C GLY A 46 14.76 14.46 12.70
N GLU A 47 14.14 13.42 12.13
CA GLU A 47 12.71 13.15 12.27
C GLU A 47 12.43 12.15 13.40
N ASP A 48 11.43 12.45 14.23
CA ASP A 48 10.93 11.54 15.27
C ASP A 48 9.71 10.72 14.80
N THR A 49 9.20 11.02 13.60
CA THR A 49 8.02 10.37 13.02
C THR A 49 8.41 9.44 11.89
N ARG A 50 7.91 8.20 11.96
CA ARG A 50 8.01 7.22 10.89
C ARG A 50 6.72 7.18 10.11
N TRP A 51 6.76 7.61 8.85
CA TRP A 51 5.62 7.54 7.94
C TRP A 51 5.47 6.15 7.33
N VAL A 52 4.23 5.66 7.28
CA VAL A 52 3.87 4.45 6.54
C VAL A 52 2.89 4.84 5.45
N SER A 53 3.20 4.46 4.20
CA SER A 53 2.28 4.65 3.09
C SER A 53 1.09 3.70 3.28
N MET A 54 -0.12 4.26 3.33
CA MET A 54 -1.36 3.48 3.34
C MET A 54 -2.10 3.72 2.03
N ASN A 55 -2.42 2.63 1.34
CA ASN A 55 -3.41 2.61 0.28
C ASN A 55 -4.61 1.81 0.77
N GLY A 56 -5.83 2.34 0.61
CA GLY A 56 -7.03 1.54 0.78
C GLY A 56 -6.98 0.43 -0.27
N GLY A 57 -6.64 -0.80 0.14
CA GLY A 57 -6.23 -1.86 -0.78
C GLY A 57 -7.33 -2.23 -1.79
N ALA A 58 -8.49 -2.65 -1.28
CA ALA A 58 -9.64 -3.01 -2.10
C ALA A 58 -10.94 -2.65 -1.38
N ALA A 59 -11.94 -2.23 -2.14
CA ALA A 59 -13.31 -2.06 -1.68
C ALA A 59 -14.26 -2.87 -2.56
N ILE A 60 -15.33 -3.41 -1.96
CA ILE A 60 -16.36 -4.15 -2.68
C ILE A 60 -17.63 -3.30 -2.70
N GLY A 61 -18.13 -3.02 -3.90
CA GLY A 61 -19.37 -2.27 -4.12
C GLY A 61 -20.47 -3.14 -4.71
N ILE A 62 -21.72 -2.77 -4.45
CA ILE A 62 -22.89 -3.38 -5.09
C ILE A 62 -23.21 -2.60 -6.36
N ASN A 63 -23.29 -3.29 -7.50
CA ASN A 63 -23.83 -2.68 -8.71
C ASN A 63 -25.32 -2.33 -8.49
N GLN A 64 -25.67 -1.06 -8.66
CA GLN A 64 -27.03 -0.56 -8.46
C GLN A 64 -28.06 -1.26 -9.37
N ASP A 65 -27.65 -1.75 -10.53
CA ASP A 65 -28.52 -2.44 -11.50
C ASP A 65 -28.64 -3.96 -11.24
N SER A 66 -28.06 -4.47 -10.15
CA SER A 66 -28.15 -5.89 -9.79
C SER A 66 -29.59 -6.31 -9.50
N GLU A 67 -29.98 -7.50 -9.96
CA GLU A 67 -31.25 -8.14 -9.58
C GLU A 67 -31.22 -8.72 -8.15
N HIS A 68 -30.04 -8.72 -7.50
CA HIS A 68 -29.76 -9.36 -6.20
C HIS A 68 -29.18 -8.39 -5.17
N VAL A 69 -29.71 -7.17 -5.09
CA VAL A 69 -29.19 -6.13 -4.19
C VAL A 69 -29.30 -6.53 -2.72
N GLU A 70 -30.41 -7.15 -2.31
CA GLU A 70 -30.63 -7.51 -0.90
C GLU A 70 -29.74 -8.67 -0.45
N GLU A 71 -29.50 -9.66 -1.32
CA GLU A 71 -28.55 -10.74 -1.06
C GLU A 71 -27.11 -10.23 -1.03
N ALA A 72 -26.75 -9.30 -1.91
CA ALA A 72 -25.44 -8.67 -1.92
C ALA A 72 -25.19 -7.85 -0.64
N LYS A 73 -26.19 -7.13 -0.13
CA LYS A 73 -26.11 -6.44 1.16
C LYS A 73 -25.88 -7.42 2.31
N LEU A 74 -26.65 -8.51 2.36
CA LEU A 74 -26.47 -9.54 3.38
C LEU A 74 -25.04 -10.12 3.37
N PHE A 75 -24.49 -10.34 2.17
CA PHE A 75 -23.11 -10.78 2.04
C PHE A 75 -22.10 -9.74 2.52
N LEU A 76 -22.26 -8.46 2.15
CA LEU A 76 -21.36 -7.40 2.60
C LEU A 76 -21.45 -7.16 4.12
N ASP A 77 -22.65 -7.24 4.71
CA ASP A 77 -22.84 -7.17 6.16
C ASP A 77 -22.11 -8.31 6.89
N TRP A 78 -22.20 -9.53 6.36
CA TRP A 78 -21.42 -10.65 6.87
C TRP A 78 -19.92 -10.43 6.67
N LEU A 79 -19.51 -9.93 5.51
CA LEU A 79 -18.11 -9.72 5.17
C LEU A 79 -17.43 -8.77 6.16
N VAL A 80 -18.12 -7.74 6.65
CA VAL A 80 -17.61 -6.77 7.63
C VAL A 80 -17.75 -7.20 9.10
N SER A 81 -18.27 -8.40 9.36
CA SER A 81 -18.33 -8.94 10.73
C SER A 81 -16.95 -9.33 11.26
N GLU A 82 -16.77 -9.31 12.58
CA GLU A 82 -15.51 -9.70 13.25
C GLU A 82 -15.02 -11.08 12.80
N ASP A 83 -15.92 -12.08 12.80
CA ASP A 83 -15.60 -13.45 12.36
C ASP A 83 -15.06 -13.51 10.91
N ALA A 84 -15.69 -12.76 9.99
CA ALA A 84 -15.27 -12.74 8.59
C ALA A 84 -13.96 -11.98 8.38
N GLN A 85 -13.76 -10.87 9.09
CA GLN A 85 -12.51 -10.10 9.02
C GLN A 85 -11.33 -10.87 9.63
N GLY A 86 -11.53 -11.60 10.72
CA GLY A 86 -10.54 -12.54 11.26
C GLY A 86 -10.17 -13.63 10.25
N LEU A 87 -11.17 -14.28 9.64
CA LEU A 87 -10.96 -15.27 8.59
C LEU A 87 -10.17 -14.71 7.39
N LEU A 88 -10.49 -13.48 6.96
CA LEU A 88 -9.78 -12.83 5.85
C LEU A 88 -8.32 -12.54 6.20
N ALA A 89 -8.04 -12.08 7.43
CA ALA A 89 -6.68 -11.77 7.86
C ALA A 89 -5.77 -13.01 7.88
N ASP A 90 -6.33 -14.19 8.18
CA ASP A 90 -5.62 -15.46 8.14
C ASP A 90 -5.48 -16.02 6.71
N LEU A 91 -6.55 -15.97 5.92
CA LEU A 91 -6.54 -16.55 4.56
C LEU A 91 -5.79 -15.70 3.54
N LEU A 92 -5.64 -14.40 3.80
CA LEU A 92 -5.00 -13.43 2.90
C LEU A 92 -3.86 -12.71 3.65
N PRO A 93 -2.73 -13.39 3.89
CA PRO A 93 -1.61 -12.79 4.61
C PRO A 93 -1.16 -11.51 3.91
N GLY A 94 -0.98 -10.45 4.69
CA GLY A 94 -0.62 -9.12 4.20
C GLY A 94 -1.77 -8.28 3.63
N GLN A 95 -3.00 -8.81 3.57
CA GLN A 95 -4.22 -8.04 3.27
C GLN A 95 -4.94 -7.74 4.57
N PHE A 96 -4.75 -6.52 5.10
CA PHE A 96 -5.34 -6.17 6.38
C PHE A 96 -6.77 -5.65 6.21
N PRO A 97 -7.69 -6.19 7.00
CA PRO A 97 -9.05 -5.69 7.05
C PRO A 97 -9.13 -4.28 7.63
N VAL A 98 -10.16 -3.53 7.25
CA VAL A 98 -10.44 -2.20 7.82
C VAL A 98 -11.13 -2.25 9.19
N GLY A 99 -11.58 -3.44 9.61
CA GLY A 99 -12.17 -3.65 10.94
C GLY A 99 -11.09 -3.88 12.01
N ASP A 100 -11.47 -3.69 13.28
CA ASP A 100 -10.60 -3.99 14.42
C ASP A 100 -10.36 -5.51 14.51
N VAL A 101 -9.23 -5.98 13.98
CA VAL A 101 -8.79 -7.37 14.14
C VAL A 101 -7.75 -7.44 15.26
N PRO A 102 -7.94 -8.30 16.27
CA PRO A 102 -6.93 -8.50 17.31
C PRO A 102 -5.63 -9.02 16.70
N VAL A 103 -4.55 -8.25 16.81
CA VAL A 103 -3.22 -8.59 16.26
C VAL A 103 -2.73 -9.94 16.81
N ASP A 104 -3.06 -10.23 18.06
CA ASP A 104 -2.67 -11.45 18.78
C ASP A 104 -3.38 -12.72 18.29
N GLU A 105 -4.42 -12.59 17.46
CA GLU A 105 -5.10 -13.71 16.82
C GLU A 105 -4.44 -14.15 15.50
N LEU A 106 -3.56 -13.33 14.92
CA LEU A 106 -2.83 -13.69 13.69
C LEU A 106 -1.78 -14.76 13.96
N GLU A 107 -1.76 -15.84 13.17
CA GLU A 107 -0.80 -16.94 13.38
C GLU A 107 0.64 -16.62 12.93
N ASP A 108 0.79 -15.79 11.89
CA ASP A 108 2.09 -15.46 11.31
C ASP A 108 2.73 -14.22 11.99
N PRO A 109 3.90 -14.38 12.66
CA PRO A 109 4.58 -13.26 13.34
C PRO A 109 5.11 -12.18 12.39
N VAL A 110 5.31 -12.49 11.10
CA VAL A 110 5.60 -11.49 10.07
C VAL A 110 4.32 -10.72 9.78
N ASN A 111 3.18 -11.38 9.58
CA ASN A 111 1.89 -10.72 9.35
C ASN A 111 1.53 -9.77 10.51
N GLN A 112 1.75 -10.19 11.76
CA GLN A 112 1.58 -9.35 12.96
C GLN A 112 2.37 -8.04 12.88
N LYS A 113 3.65 -8.11 12.53
CA LYS A 113 4.52 -6.93 12.43
C LYS A 113 4.13 -5.95 11.31
N TRP A 114 3.51 -6.43 10.22
CA TRP A 114 2.96 -5.54 9.20
C TRP A 114 1.76 -4.77 9.76
N LEU A 115 0.88 -5.44 10.52
CA LEU A 115 -0.26 -4.81 11.17
C LEU A 115 0.18 -3.80 12.25
N GLU A 116 1.14 -4.18 13.10
CA GLU A 116 1.77 -3.29 14.09
C GLU A 116 2.45 -2.08 13.44
N ALA A 117 3.04 -2.27 12.25
CA ALA A 117 3.65 -1.18 11.50
C ALA A 117 2.62 -0.14 11.05
N GLY A 118 1.37 -0.56 10.81
CA GLY A 118 0.27 0.35 10.52
C GLY A 118 -0.15 1.16 11.74
N GLY A 119 -0.19 0.57 12.94
CA GLY A 119 -0.70 1.29 14.10
C GLY A 119 -0.32 0.71 15.46
N SER A 120 0.58 1.42 16.15
CA SER A 120 0.45 1.71 17.59
C SER A 120 0.02 3.17 17.85
N ALA A 121 -0.14 3.97 16.79
CA ALA A 121 -0.62 5.35 16.81
C ALA A 121 -1.15 5.72 15.42
N ASP A 122 -2.47 5.80 15.25
CA ASP A 122 -3.25 6.05 14.02
C ASP A 122 -2.84 7.30 13.18
N GLU A 123 -1.74 7.96 13.50
CA GLU A 123 -1.36 9.31 13.06
C GLU A 123 -0.29 9.35 11.96
N ASN A 124 0.32 8.22 11.59
CA ASN A 124 1.49 8.19 10.69
C ASN A 124 1.22 7.64 9.29
N TYR A 125 -0.05 7.54 8.90
CA TYR A 125 -0.43 7.11 7.57
C TYR A 125 -0.28 8.26 6.56
N ALA A 126 0.63 8.10 5.61
CA ALA A 126 0.67 8.93 4.42
C ALA A 126 -0.26 8.30 3.37
N VAL A 127 -1.42 8.92 3.14
CA VAL A 127 -2.28 8.56 2.00
C VAL A 127 -1.61 9.07 0.73
N GLY A 128 -1.47 8.21 -0.27
CA GLY A 128 -0.83 8.57 -1.52
C GLY A 128 -1.48 9.79 -2.19
N VAL A 129 -0.64 10.71 -2.68
CA VAL A 129 -1.06 11.98 -3.31
C VAL A 129 -1.89 11.75 -4.59
N GLY A 130 -1.82 10.55 -5.18
CA GLY A 130 -2.57 10.16 -6.38
C GLY A 130 -3.72 9.19 -6.12
N PHE A 131 -4.62 9.43 -5.16
CA PHE A 131 -5.81 8.59 -4.98
C PHE A 131 -7.16 9.28 -5.22
N ASP A 132 -7.16 10.60 -5.46
CA ASP A 132 -8.40 11.36 -5.63
C ASP A 132 -8.25 12.41 -6.76
N VAL A 133 -8.59 13.67 -6.48
CA VAL A 133 -8.69 14.77 -7.45
C VAL A 133 -7.48 14.87 -8.36
N PHE A 134 -6.26 14.67 -7.85
CA PHE A 134 -5.01 14.79 -8.60
C PHE A 134 -4.79 13.73 -9.69
N ASN A 135 -5.62 12.68 -9.77
CA ASN A 135 -5.63 11.74 -10.89
C ASN A 135 -6.76 11.98 -11.90
N SER A 136 -7.59 13.00 -11.70
CA SER A 136 -8.77 13.25 -12.56
C SER A 136 -8.46 13.97 -13.88
N GLY A 137 -7.25 14.50 -14.05
CA GLY A 137 -6.80 15.16 -15.27
C GLY A 137 -5.56 14.52 -15.90
N GLU A 138 -5.08 15.14 -16.98
CA GLU A 138 -3.95 14.65 -17.77
C GLU A 138 -2.89 15.77 -17.90
N PRO A 139 -1.64 15.53 -17.45
CA PRO A 139 -1.14 14.30 -16.83
C PRO A 139 -1.67 14.08 -15.42
N ALA A 140 -2.00 12.83 -15.10
CA ALA A 140 -2.39 12.42 -13.75
C ALA A 140 -1.18 12.46 -12.79
N MET A 141 -1.41 12.77 -11.52
CA MET A 141 -0.34 12.80 -10.51
C MET A 141 0.39 11.47 -10.36
N SER A 142 -0.32 10.35 -10.47
CA SER A 142 0.30 9.02 -10.48
C SER A 142 1.35 8.86 -11.58
N THR A 143 1.06 9.35 -12.80
CA THR A 143 2.02 9.37 -13.91
C THR A 143 3.22 10.26 -13.59
N LEU A 144 2.96 11.50 -13.14
CA LEU A 144 4.00 12.47 -12.79
C LEU A 144 4.92 11.94 -11.67
N HIS A 145 4.38 11.23 -10.67
CA HIS A 145 5.16 10.56 -9.64
C HIS A 145 6.10 9.50 -10.23
N ILE A 146 5.56 8.59 -11.04
CA ILE A 146 6.33 7.46 -11.62
C ILE A 146 7.46 7.98 -12.52
N GLU A 147 7.19 8.99 -13.34
CA GLU A 147 8.15 9.56 -14.27
C GLU A 147 9.30 10.31 -13.59
N ASN A 148 9.07 10.87 -12.40
CA ASN A 148 10.07 11.69 -11.72
C ASN A 148 10.79 10.97 -10.57
N ILE A 149 10.18 9.98 -9.91
CA ILE A 149 10.83 9.26 -8.80
C ILE A 149 12.05 8.45 -9.26
N GLY A 150 11.99 7.85 -10.45
CA GLY A 150 13.08 7.06 -11.01
C GLY A 150 14.35 7.89 -11.23
N PRO A 151 14.27 8.99 -12.00
CA PRO A 151 15.39 9.93 -12.17
C PRO A 151 15.87 10.54 -10.86
N LEU A 152 14.97 10.88 -9.93
CA LEU A 152 15.33 11.43 -8.62
C LEU A 152 16.20 10.46 -7.83
N LEU A 153 15.80 9.19 -7.75
CA LEU A 153 16.56 8.15 -7.03
C LEU A 153 17.90 7.81 -7.70
N GLN A 154 18.00 8.01 -9.03
CA GLN A 154 19.26 7.86 -9.77
C GLN A 154 20.20 9.07 -9.61
N GLY A 155 19.70 10.18 -9.06
CA GLY A 155 20.43 11.44 -8.95
C GLY A 155 20.50 12.22 -10.26
N ASP A 156 19.67 11.87 -11.24
CA ASP A 156 19.59 12.54 -12.54
C ASP A 156 18.88 13.90 -12.46
N ILE A 157 18.01 14.07 -11.45
CA ILE A 157 17.31 15.32 -11.15
C ILE A 157 17.33 15.62 -9.65
N THR A 158 17.22 16.89 -9.27
CA THR A 158 17.13 17.29 -7.86
C THR A 158 15.71 17.10 -7.31
N PRO A 159 15.53 17.06 -5.97
CA PRO A 159 14.20 17.10 -5.36
C PRO A 159 13.36 18.30 -5.82
N GLU A 160 13.98 19.47 -5.98
CA GLU A 160 13.32 20.68 -6.46
C GLU A 160 12.86 20.54 -7.92
N GLU A 161 13.69 19.98 -8.81
CA GLU A 161 13.31 19.74 -10.21
C GLU A 161 12.17 18.72 -10.32
N ALA A 162 12.19 17.66 -9.50
CA ALA A 162 11.10 16.70 -9.45
C ALA A 162 9.79 17.35 -9.00
N ALA A 163 9.84 18.19 -7.96
CA ALA A 163 8.68 18.92 -7.45
C ALA A 163 8.14 19.93 -8.49
N GLU A 164 9.02 20.65 -9.18
CA GLU A 164 8.63 21.61 -10.24
C GLU A 164 7.92 20.90 -11.38
N ARG A 165 8.46 19.78 -11.88
CA ARG A 165 7.81 19.00 -12.95
C ARG A 165 6.43 18.47 -12.56
N MET A 166 6.29 17.99 -11.32
CA MET A 166 4.98 17.55 -10.81
C MET A 166 4.00 18.73 -10.69
N GLN A 167 4.47 19.88 -10.21
CA GLN A 167 3.68 21.11 -10.10
C GLN A 167 3.23 21.60 -11.48
N GLU A 168 4.12 21.69 -12.46
CA GLU A 168 3.80 22.10 -13.83
C GLU A 168 2.76 21.19 -14.47
N GLY A 169 2.92 19.86 -14.30
CA GLY A 169 1.96 18.88 -14.77
C GLY A 169 0.56 19.08 -14.20
N LEU A 170 0.43 19.25 -12.88
CA LEU A 170 -0.87 19.54 -12.26
C LEU A 170 -1.45 20.89 -12.68
N SER A 171 -0.61 21.94 -12.74
CA SER A 171 -1.06 23.30 -13.07
C SER A 171 -1.63 23.38 -14.50
N SER A 172 -1.34 22.42 -15.37
CA SER A 172 -1.92 22.38 -16.72
C SER A 172 -3.44 22.18 -16.74
N TRP A 173 -4.04 21.61 -15.68
CA TRP A 173 -5.47 21.28 -15.65
C TRP A 173 -6.16 21.47 -14.30
N TYR A 174 -5.42 21.50 -13.18
CA TYR A 174 -6.00 21.63 -11.84
C TYR A 174 -6.11 23.10 -11.43
N GLU A 175 -7.31 23.69 -11.55
CA GLU A 175 -7.59 25.11 -11.31
C GLU A 175 -6.98 25.69 -10.01
N PRO A 176 -7.00 25.01 -8.85
CA PRO A 176 -6.40 25.55 -7.63
C PRO A 176 -4.87 25.69 -7.66
N MET A 177 -4.20 25.12 -8.67
CA MET A 177 -2.75 25.22 -8.89
C MET A 177 -2.38 26.06 -10.13
N GLN A 178 -3.37 26.63 -10.84
CA GLN A 178 -3.16 27.54 -11.98
C GLN A 178 -2.83 28.97 -11.57
#